data_AF-A0A0A1YHC8-F1
#
_entry.id   AF-A0A0A1YHC8-F1
#
_cell.length_a   1.000
_cell.length_b   1.000
_cell.length_c   1.000
_cell.angle_alpha   90.00
_cell.angle_beta   90.00
_cell.angle_gamma   90.00
#
_symmetry.space_group_name_H-M   'P 1'
#
loop_
_entity.id
_entity.type
_entity.pdbx_description
1 polymer ?
#
loop_
_entity_poly.entity_id
_entity_poly.type
_entity_poly.pdbx_seq_one_letter_code
_entity_poly.pdbx_strand_id
1 'polypeptide(L)'
;MLNLINADHFRQLQGQVCEFAMDTGEKLLLRVDSVNLKPSARMPSAAAQMRMPFSVGLTAVQPTGFMDGSCTVELPQLGQVSHLMVLREAALDRDPKQHYFQILFN
;
A
#
# COMPACT_ATOMS: atom_id res chain seq x y z
N MET A 1 13.58 -2.59 -8.68
CA MET A 1 13.36 -3.00 -7.27
C MET A 1 11.88 -3.25 -6.97
N LEU A 2 10.97 -2.38 -7.42
CA LEU A 2 9.52 -2.56 -7.22
C LEU A 2 9.01 -3.94 -7.60
N ASN A 3 9.57 -4.62 -8.61
CA ASN A 3 9.20 -5.97 -9.07
C ASN A 3 9.57 -7.12 -8.10
N LEU A 4 10.33 -6.86 -7.04
CA LEU A 4 10.69 -7.87 -6.02
C LEU A 4 9.70 -7.93 -4.84
N ILE A 5 8.97 -6.84 -4.59
CA ILE A 5 7.95 -6.71 -3.53
C ILE A 5 6.74 -7.65 -3.71
N ASN A 6 6.71 -8.81 -3.08
CA ASN A 6 5.48 -9.59 -2.94
C ASN A 6 4.62 -9.15 -1.73
N ALA A 7 3.45 -9.78 -1.59
CA ALA A 7 2.51 -9.52 -0.50
C ALA A 7 3.08 -9.81 0.90
N ASP A 8 3.99 -10.78 1.04
CA ASP A 8 4.52 -11.18 2.35
C ASP A 8 5.32 -10.06 3.02
N HIS A 9 5.99 -9.19 2.25
CA HIS A 9 6.66 -8.01 2.80
C HIS A 9 5.72 -7.05 3.53
N PHE A 10 4.45 -6.95 3.09
CA PHE A 10 3.44 -6.13 3.74
C PHE A 10 2.65 -6.89 4.81
N ARG A 11 2.48 -8.22 4.67
CA ARG A 11 1.79 -9.03 5.69
C ARG A 11 2.48 -8.95 7.05
N GLN A 12 3.81 -8.86 7.04
CA GLN A 12 4.60 -8.67 8.26
C GLN A 12 4.27 -7.35 9.00
N LEU A 13 3.81 -6.35 8.26
CA LEU A 13 3.44 -5.04 8.78
C LEU A 13 1.94 -4.95 9.14
N GLN A 14 1.15 -5.99 8.88
CA GLN A 14 -0.29 -5.95 9.12
C GLN A 14 -0.59 -5.70 10.62
N GLY A 15 -1.45 -4.71 10.88
CA GLY A 15 -1.76 -4.20 12.22
C GLY A 15 -0.79 -3.14 12.74
N GLN A 16 0.37 -2.94 12.11
CA GLN A 16 1.37 -1.96 12.53
C GLN A 16 1.13 -0.59 11.88
N VAL A 17 1.58 0.46 12.57
CA VAL A 17 1.63 1.82 12.06
C VAL A 17 3.02 2.08 11.48
N CYS A 18 3.07 2.47 10.21
CA CYS A 18 4.31 2.76 9.50
C CYS A 18 4.32 4.21 9.03
N GLU A 19 5.53 4.79 8.96
CA GLU A 19 5.72 6.11 8.35
C GLU A 19 5.88 5.95 6.84
N PHE A 20 5.06 6.68 6.09
CA PHE A 20 5.17 6.81 4.65
C PHE A 20 5.57 8.25 4.32
N ALA A 21 6.72 8.43 3.68
CA ALA A 21 7.20 9.73 3.21
C ALA A 21 6.64 9.98 1.81
N MET A 22 5.80 11.01 1.66
CA MET A 22 5.24 11.40 0.36
C MET A 22 6.28 12.19 -0.46
N ASP A 23 6.10 12.19 -1.78
CA ASP A 23 6.89 13.01 -2.70
C ASP A 23 6.70 14.53 -2.48
N THR A 24 5.56 14.95 -1.92
CA THR A 24 5.28 16.32 -1.46
C THR A 24 6.14 16.75 -0.27
N GLY A 25 6.84 15.81 0.38
CA GLY A 25 7.65 16.04 1.57
C GLY A 25 6.89 15.87 2.88
N GLU A 26 5.56 15.69 2.84
CA GLU A 26 4.79 15.34 4.03
C GLU A 26 5.06 13.89 4.46
N LYS A 27 4.88 13.62 5.76
CA LYS A 27 4.99 12.27 6.33
C LYS A 27 3.62 11.84 6.85
N LEU A 28 3.16 10.68 6.42
CA LEU A 28 1.90 10.10 6.85
C LEU A 28 2.15 8.88 7.71
N LEU A 29 1.53 8.84 8.90
CA LEU A 29 1.44 7.65 9.70
C LEU A 29 0.22 6.85 9.26
N LEU A 30 0.45 5.70 8.63
CA LEU A 30 -0.60 4.83 8.12
C LEU A 30 -0.51 3.46 8.79
N ARG A 31 -1.64 2.94 9.26
CA ARG A 31 -1.75 1.55 9.71
C ARG A 31 -1.98 0.64 8.51
N VAL A 32 -1.27 -0.48 8.45
CA VAL A 32 -1.54 -1.53 7.44
C VAL A 32 -2.69 -2.40 7.93
N ASP A 33 -3.89 -2.23 7.36
CA ASP A 33 -5.07 -2.98 7.81
C ASP A 33 -5.19 -4.34 7.13
N SER A 34 -4.88 -4.41 5.83
CA SER A 34 -5.06 -5.64 5.05
C SER A 34 -4.06 -5.80 3.92
N VAL A 35 -3.80 -7.05 3.55
CA VAL A 35 -3.01 -7.42 2.38
C VAL A 35 -3.76 -8.51 1.61
N ASN A 36 -4.37 -8.13 0.49
CA ASN A 36 -5.28 -8.98 -0.26
C ASN A 36 -4.66 -9.39 -1.59
N LEU A 37 -4.49 -10.70 -1.82
CA LEU A 37 -4.09 -11.22 -3.12
C LEU A 37 -5.26 -11.05 -4.12
N LYS A 38 -4.94 -10.67 -5.36
CA LYS A 38 -5.90 -10.52 -6.46
C LYS A 38 -5.54 -11.46 -7.62
N PRO A 39 -5.61 -12.79 -7.42
CA PRO A 39 -5.21 -13.76 -8.45
C PRO A 39 -6.03 -13.63 -9.75
N SER A 40 -7.30 -13.25 -9.64
CA SER A 40 -8.19 -13.02 -10.81
C SER A 40 -7.86 -11.76 -11.61
N ALA A 41 -7.04 -10.84 -11.08
CA ALA A 41 -6.54 -9.68 -11.82
C ALA A 41 -5.30 -10.01 -12.67
N ARG A 42 -4.79 -11.24 -12.60
CA ARG A 42 -3.66 -11.69 -13.41
C ARG A 42 -4.08 -11.78 -14.87
N MET A 43 -3.38 -11.05 -15.74
CA MET A 43 -3.60 -11.13 -17.18
C MET A 43 -3.26 -12.54 -17.69
N PRO A 44 -4.10 -13.17 -18.54
CA PRO A 44 -3.85 -14.53 -19.05
C PRO A 44 -2.54 -14.67 -19.84
N SER A 45 -2.06 -13.58 -20.44
CA SER A 45 -0.80 -13.50 -21.18
C SER A 45 0.43 -13.19 -20.32
N ALA A 46 0.24 -12.95 -19.01
CA ALA A 46 1.35 -12.68 -18.10
C ALA A 46 2.22 -13.93 -17.94
N ALA A 47 3.52 -13.79 -18.16
CA ALA A 47 4.48 -14.87 -17.94
C ALA A 47 4.33 -15.46 -16.51
N ALA A 48 4.66 -16.75 -16.36
CA ALA A 48 4.64 -17.43 -15.06
C ALA A 48 5.48 -16.69 -13.99
N GLN A 49 6.48 -15.93 -14.42
CA GLN A 49 7.43 -15.16 -13.62
C GLN A 49 6.92 -13.77 -13.17
N MET A 50 5.73 -13.34 -13.62
CA MET A 50 5.15 -12.09 -13.14
C MET A 50 4.66 -12.25 -11.70
N ARG A 51 4.78 -11.17 -10.92
CA ARG A 51 4.28 -11.09 -9.56
C ARG A 51 2.80 -11.50 -9.50
N MET A 52 2.40 -12.14 -8.40
CA MET A 52 0.99 -12.29 -8.06
C MET A 52 0.41 -10.92 -7.69
N PRO A 53 -0.63 -10.40 -8.38
CA PRO A 53 -1.22 -9.11 -8.03
C PRO A 53 -1.76 -9.11 -6.62
N PHE A 54 -1.61 -7.98 -5.91
CA PHE A 54 -2.13 -7.80 -4.57
C PHE A 54 -2.38 -6.33 -4.25
N SER A 55 -3.18 -6.08 -3.23
CA SER A 55 -3.42 -4.74 -2.71
C SER A 55 -3.13 -4.66 -1.22
N VAL A 56 -2.63 -3.52 -0.77
CA VAL A 56 -2.42 -3.21 0.64
C VAL A 56 -3.44 -2.14 1.03
N GLY A 57 -4.32 -2.45 1.97
CA GLY A 57 -5.27 -1.49 2.53
C GLY A 57 -4.65 -0.79 3.74
N LEU A 58 -4.81 0.53 3.79
CA LEU A 58 -4.18 1.42 4.76
C LEU A 58 -5.21 2.37 5.37
N THR A 59 -5.01 2.74 6.63
CA THR A 59 -5.80 3.77 7.31
C THR A 59 -4.89 4.79 7.96
N ALA A 60 -5.13 6.09 7.74
CA ALA A 60 -4.37 7.12 8.43
C ALA A 60 -4.74 7.17 9.92
N VAL A 61 -3.73 7.24 10.78
CA VAL A 61 -3.94 7.40 12.23
C VAL A 61 -4.11 8.86 12.64
N GLN A 62 -3.91 9.79 11.70
CA GLN A 62 -4.03 11.23 11.91
C GLN A 62 -4.89 11.86 10.80
N PRO A 63 -5.61 12.96 11.07
CA PRO A 63 -6.31 13.72 10.04
C PRO A 63 -5.33 14.16 8.94
N THR A 64 -5.73 13.98 7.68
CA THR A 64 -4.88 14.33 6.54
C THR A 64 -5.71 14.78 5.33
N GLY A 65 -5.22 15.82 4.66
CA GLY A 65 -5.72 16.29 3.37
C GLY A 65 -5.18 15.50 2.18
N PHE A 66 -4.27 14.55 2.40
CA PHE A 66 -3.65 13.75 1.35
C PHE A 66 -4.68 12.90 0.60
N MET A 67 -4.61 12.96 -0.73
CA MET A 67 -5.49 12.25 -1.66
C MET A 67 -4.74 11.07 -2.27
N ASP A 68 -3.86 11.33 -3.23
CA ASP A 68 -3.09 10.33 -3.94
C ASP A 68 -1.70 10.87 -4.29
N GLY A 69 -0.74 9.96 -4.43
CA GLY A 69 0.64 10.34 -4.69
C GLY A 69 1.64 9.20 -4.55
N SER A 70 2.88 9.51 -4.94
CA SER A 70 4.00 8.60 -4.79
C SER A 70 4.59 8.69 -3.39
N CYS A 71 4.94 7.57 -2.79
CA CYS A 71 5.55 7.53 -1.47
C CYS A 71 6.76 6.60 -1.38
N THR A 72 7.46 6.75 -0.26
CA THR A 72 8.55 5.91 0.21
C THR A 72 8.22 5.32 1.57
N VAL A 73 8.50 4.03 1.77
CA VAL A 73 8.30 3.30 3.02
C VAL A 73 9.49 2.38 3.29
N GLU A 74 9.79 2.13 4.56
CA GLU A 74 10.78 1.13 4.96
C GLU A 74 10.10 -0.23 5.17
N LEU A 75 10.58 -1.25 4.46
CA LEU A 75 10.12 -2.63 4.61
C LEU A 75 11.20 -3.48 5.28
N PRO A 76 10.88 -4.30 6.29
CA PRO A 76 11.88 -5.02 7.09
C PRO A 76 12.91 -5.85 6.30
N GLN A 77 12.52 -6.40 5.14
CA GLN A 77 13.35 -7.31 4.35
C GLN A 77 13.96 -6.66 3.10
N LEU A 78 13.48 -5.48 2.71
CA LEU A 78 13.88 -4.79 1.48
C LEU A 78 14.51 -3.42 1.75
N GLY A 79 14.47 -2.94 2.99
CA GLY A 79 14.87 -1.59 3.36
C GLY A 79 13.93 -0.55 2.76
N GLN A 80 14.48 0.60 2.37
CA GLN A 80 13.72 1.70 1.82
C GLN A 80 13.22 1.40 0.40
N VAL A 81 11.90 1.49 0.21
CA VAL A 81 11.22 1.30 -1.06
C VAL A 81 10.50 2.58 -1.45
N SER A 82 10.88 3.15 -2.59
CA SER A 82 10.30 4.38 -3.15
C SER A 82 9.44 4.11 -4.39
N HIS A 83 8.68 5.13 -4.80
CA HIS A 83 7.80 5.11 -5.98
C HIS A 83 6.59 4.18 -5.84
N LEU A 84 6.08 4.04 -4.61
CA LEU A 84 4.83 3.34 -4.35
C LEU A 84 3.67 4.30 -4.56
N MET A 85 2.70 3.94 -5.40
CA MET A 85 1.50 4.76 -5.61
C MET A 85 0.48 4.45 -4.51
N VAL A 86 0.17 5.45 -3.69
CA VAL A 86 -0.88 5.41 -2.68
C VAL A 86 -2.11 6.14 -3.22
N LEU A 87 -3.26 5.50 -3.14
CA LEU A 87 -4.52 6.03 -3.67
C LEU A 87 -5.54 6.16 -2.56
N ARG A 88 -6.26 7.30 -2.50
CA ARG A 88 -7.40 7.47 -1.61
C ARG A 88 -8.49 6.45 -1.91
N GLU A 89 -9.07 5.88 -0.87
CA GLU A 89 -10.30 5.10 -0.97
C GLU A 89 -11.47 5.82 -0.30
N ALA A 90 -12.65 5.67 -0.88
CA ALA A 90 -13.89 6.05 -0.21
C ALA A 90 -14.13 5.12 1.00
N ALA A 91 -14.77 5.65 2.04
CA ALA A 91 -15.01 4.91 3.27
C ALA A 91 -15.86 3.66 3.03
N LEU A 92 -16.86 3.71 2.14
CA LEU A 92 -17.71 2.59 1.68
C LEU A 92 -17.96 1.52 2.76
N ASP A 93 -19.03 1.72 3.55
CA ASP A 93 -19.41 0.89 4.70
C ASP A 93 -18.42 0.88 5.89
N ARG A 94 -17.31 1.64 5.83
CA ARG A 94 -16.39 1.90 6.95
C ARG A 94 -16.68 3.27 7.61
N ASP A 95 -15.96 3.56 8.69
CA ASP A 95 -16.11 4.82 9.46
C ASP A 95 -15.76 6.05 8.60
N PRO A 96 -16.72 6.94 8.28
CA PRO A 96 -16.49 8.09 7.42
C PRO A 96 -15.59 9.17 8.04
N LYS A 97 -15.28 9.08 9.35
CA LYS A 97 -14.34 9.99 10.02
C LYS A 97 -12.88 9.61 9.79
N GLN A 98 -12.63 8.42 9.23
CA GLN A 98 -11.28 7.94 8.97
C GLN A 98 -10.89 8.14 7.50
N HIS A 99 -9.60 8.13 7.25
CA HIS A 99 -9.01 8.38 5.94
C HIS A 99 -8.37 7.08 5.45
N TYR A 100 -8.95 6.48 4.42
CA TYR A 100 -8.54 5.18 3.89
C TYR A 100 -7.74 5.33 2.61
N PHE A 101 -6.77 4.44 2.43
CA PHE A 101 -5.89 4.41 1.28
C PHE A 101 -5.61 2.97 0.85
N GLN A 102 -5.13 2.83 -0.38
CA GLN A 102 -4.63 1.55 -0.88
C GLN A 102 -3.36 1.73 -1.72
N ILE A 103 -2.54 0.67 -1.75
CA ILE A 103 -1.45 0.49 -2.70
C ILE A 103 -1.78 -0.73 -3.56
N LEU A 104 -1.64 -0.60 -4.88
CA LEU A 104 -1.91 -1.66 -5.84
C LEU A 104 -0.61 -2.16 -6.46
N PHE A 105 -0.44 -3.47 -6.49
CA PHE A 105 0.68 -4.14 -7.15
C PHE A 105 0.13 -5.13 -8.19
N ASN A 106 0.63 -5.02 -9.42
CA ASN A 106 0.28 -5.89 -10.54
C ASN A 106 1.41 -6.86 -10.88
#